data_AF-A0A818UZ84-F1
#
_entry.id   AF-A0A818UZ84-F1
#
_cell.length_a   1.000
_cell.length_b   1.000
_cell.length_c   1.000
_cell.angle_alpha   90.00
_cell.angle_beta   90.00
_cell.angle_gamma   90.00
#
_symmetry.space_group_name_H-M   'P 1'
#
loop_
_entity.id
_entity.type
_entity.pdbx_description
1 polymer ?
#
loop_
_entity_poly.entity_id
_entity_poly.type
_entity_poly.pdbx_seq_one_letter_code
_entity_poly.pdbx_strand_id
1 'polypeptide(L)' 'MHYDNLDNSGVRFYLKKELRQYEFGYLTLGVDKTPFAIAIPPKADRFIFDSYYPAEPTQGRRRAMNWLLDVFIVQQTKLI' A
#
# COMPACT_ATOMS: atom_id res chain seq x y z
N MET A 1 -21.10 -33.25 11.40
CA MET A 1 -20.14 -32.15 11.18
C MET A 1 -20.70 -31.31 10.04
N HIS A 2 -21.24 -30.12 10.32
CA HIS A 2 -21.78 -29.20 9.32
C HIS A 2 -20.63 -28.54 8.55
N TYR A 3 -20.67 -28.63 7.22
CA TYR A 3 -19.73 -27.99 6.28
C TYR A 3 -20.28 -26.63 5.82
N ASP A 4 -20.82 -25.82 6.73
CA ASP A 4 -21.66 -24.68 6.35
C ASP A 4 -20.88 -23.43 5.91
N ASN A 5 -19.54 -23.46 5.87
CA ASN A 5 -18.75 -22.35 5.33
C ASN A 5 -17.46 -22.87 4.68
N LEU A 6 -17.56 -23.31 3.43
CA LEU A 6 -16.39 -23.50 2.58
C LEU A 6 -16.04 -22.16 1.92
N ASP A 7 -14.98 -21.50 2.38
CA ASP A 7 -14.48 -20.28 1.76
C ASP A 7 -13.84 -20.59 0.40
N ASN A 8 -14.35 -19.97 -0.66
CA ASN A 8 -13.86 -20.06 -2.04
C ASN A 8 -13.34 -18.71 -2.56
N SER A 9 -12.93 -17.81 -1.65
CA SER A 9 -12.39 -16.51 -2.01
C SER A 9 -10.98 -16.61 -2.64
N GLY A 10 -10.65 -15.66 -3.51
CA GLY A 10 -9.34 -15.62 -4.17
C GLY A 10 -9.23 -14.54 -5.23
N VAL A 11 -8.04 -14.40 -5.81
CA VAL A 11 -7.74 -13.44 -6.88
C VAL A 11 -7.19 -14.19 -8.09
N ARG A 12 -7.62 -13.81 -9.29
CA ARG A 12 -7.13 -14.36 -10.56
C ARG A 12 -6.24 -13.34 -11.27
N PHE A 13 -5.04 -13.76 -11.64
CA PHE A 13 -4.09 -12.95 -12.39
C PHE A 13 -4.12 -13.31 -13.88
N TYR A 14 -4.09 -12.29 -14.73
CA TYR A 14 -4.01 -12.45 -16.19
C TYR A 14 -2.64 -11.99 -16.67
N LEU A 15 -1.78 -12.94 -17.03
CA LEU A 15 -0.38 -12.70 -17.37
C LEU A 15 -0.17 -12.75 -18.88
N LYS A 16 0.86 -12.03 -19.36
CA LYS A 16 1.37 -12.13 -20.74
C LYS A 16 2.78 -12.74 -20.70
N LYS A 17 3.13 -13.50 -21.74
CA LYS A 17 4.47 -14.10 -21.88
C LYS A 17 5.56 -13.05 -22.19
N GLU A 18 5.18 -11.96 -22.85
CA GLU A 18 6.07 -10.90 -23.28
C GLU A 18 6.22 -9.80 -22.23
N LEU A 19 7.42 -9.23 -22.14
CA LEU A 19 7.70 -8.07 -21.30
C LEU A 19 7.05 -6.82 -21.90
N ARG A 20 6.51 -5.96 -21.02
CA ARG A 20 5.96 -4.66 -21.40
C ARG A 20 7.09 -3.62 -21.50
N GLN A 21 6.82 -2.52 -22.20
CA GLN A 21 7.73 -1.39 -22.29
C GLN A 21 8.05 -0.76 -20.92
N TYR A 22 7.09 -0.80 -19.99
CA TYR A 22 7.22 -0.26 -18.64
C TYR A 22 6.89 -1.32 -17.61
N GLU A 23 7.68 -1.35 -16.54
CA GLU A 23 7.41 -2.18 -15.37
C GLU A 23 6.33 -1.53 -14.50
N PHE A 24 5.48 -2.36 -13.91
CA PHE A 24 4.53 -1.91 -12.90
C PHE A 24 5.08 -2.22 -11.51
N GLY A 25 5.03 -1.23 -10.63
CA GLY A 25 5.30 -1.38 -9.21
C GLY A 25 4.14 -0.83 -8.38
N TYR A 26 4.07 -1.22 -7.12
CA TYR A 26 3.18 -0.60 -6.15
C TYR A 26 4.00 0.13 -5.09
N LEU A 27 3.55 1.33 -4.72
CA LEU A 27 4.12 2.11 -3.63
C LEU A 27 3.09 2.19 -2.51
N THR A 28 3.42 1.64 -1.35
CA THR A 28 2.59 1.79 -0.16
C THR A 28 3.05 3.02 0.59
N LEU A 29 2.19 4.04 0.64
CA LEU A 29 2.34 5.21 1.49
C LEU A 29 1.36 5.12 2.66
N GLY A 30 1.78 5.65 3.80
CA GLY A 30 0.95 5.63 4.99
C GLY A 30 1.80 5.53 6.24
N VAL A 31 1.20 4.93 7.25
CA VAL A 31 1.69 4.89 8.61
C VAL A 31 2.12 3.47 8.93
N ASP A 32 3.16 3.33 9.74
CA ASP A 32 3.57 2.02 10.19
C ASP A 32 2.44 1.34 10.99
N LYS A 33 2.29 0.03 10.84
CA LYS A 33 1.23 -0.75 11.50
C LYS A 33 1.63 -1.20 12.90
N THR A 34 2.78 -0.76 13.38
CA THR A 34 3.25 -1.11 14.72
C THR A 34 2.39 -0.44 15.78
N PRO A 35 2.14 -1.10 16.93
CA PRO A 35 1.34 -0.53 18.02
C PRO A 35 1.88 0.80 18.58
N PHE A 36 3.14 1.11 18.28
CA PHE A 36 3.84 2.32 18.72
C PHE A 36 3.82 3.44 17.67
N ALA A 37 3.32 3.18 16.46
CA ALA A 37 3.32 4.17 15.39
C ALA A 37 2.22 5.21 15.56
N ILE A 38 0.97 4.78 15.76
CA ILE A 38 -0.18 5.68 15.92
C ILE A 38 -1.20 5.06 16.88
N ALA A 39 -1.59 5.84 17.89
CA ALA A 39 -2.72 5.53 18.75
C ALA A 39 -3.83 6.55 18.47
N ILE A 40 -5.00 6.07 18.05
CA ILE A 40 -6.19 6.91 17.92
C ILE A 40 -6.78 7.13 19.32
N PRO A 41 -6.92 8.38 19.81
CA PRO A 41 -7.47 8.64 21.14
C PRO A 41 -8.93 8.16 21.25
N PRO A 42 -9.35 7.63 22.41
CA PRO A 42 -10.74 7.23 22.61
C PRO A 42 -11.66 8.45 22.55
N LYS A 43 -12.83 8.27 21.90
CA LYS A 43 -13.88 9.30 21.76
C LYS A 43 -13.47 10.55 20.96
N ALA A 44 -12.41 10.48 20.16
CA ALA A 44 -12.09 11.57 19.24
C ALA A 44 -13.12 11.62 18.11
N ASP A 45 -13.85 12.74 17.98
CA ASP A 45 -14.80 12.96 16.87
C ASP A 45 -14.09 13.04 15.51
N ARG A 46 -12.83 13.50 15.52
CA ARG A 46 -11.95 13.54 14.36
C ARG A 46 -10.50 13.44 14.81
N PHE A 47 -9.75 12.55 14.17
CA PHE A 47 -8.31 12.44 14.32
C PHE A 47 -7.67 12.50 12.93
N ILE A 48 -6.74 13.44 12.73
CA ILE A 48 -6.00 13.61 11.48
C ILE A 48 -4.55 13.24 11.75
N PHE A 49 -3.97 12.43 10.88
CA PHE A 49 -2.55 12.10 10.92
C PHE A 49 -1.97 12.21 9.51
N ASP A 50 -0.84 12.90 9.41
CA ASP A 50 -0.10 13.05 8.15
C ASP A 50 1.17 12.20 8.20
N SER A 51 1.40 11.39 7.16
CA SER A 51 2.67 10.72 6.95
C SER A 51 3.39 11.30 5.75
N TYR A 52 4.72 11.37 5.84
CA TYR A 52 5.54 12.01 4.83
C TYR A 52 6.56 11.01 4.29
N TYR A 53 6.76 11.05 2.98
CA TYR A 53 7.89 10.39 2.36
C TYR A 53 9.09 11.36 2.39
N PRO A 54 10.24 10.99 3.01
CA PRO A 54 11.38 11.88 3.11
C PRO A 54 11.96 12.18 1.73
N ALA A 55 12.37 13.44 1.50
CA ALA A 55 12.95 13.87 0.24
C ALA A 55 14.26 13.16 -0.10
N GLU A 56 15.01 12.72 0.92
CA GLU A 56 16.22 11.93 0.74
C GLU A 56 15.92 10.43 0.87
N PRO A 57 16.03 9.65 -0.22
CA PRO A 57 15.95 8.21 -0.12
C PRO A 57 17.16 7.68 0.66
N THR A 58 16.91 6.78 1.62
CA THR A 58 17.96 6.01 2.31
C THR A 58 18.91 5.36 1.30
N GLN A 59 20.18 5.18 1.68
CA GLN A 59 21.29 4.86 0.75
C GLN A 59 21.03 3.68 -0.21
N GLY A 60 20.18 2.71 0.18
CA GLY A 60 19.75 1.57 -0.66
C GLY A 60 18.65 1.88 -1.71
N ARG A 61 17.94 3.00 -1.59
CA ARG A 61 16.83 3.42 -2.49
C ARG A 61 17.25 4.40 -3.58
N ARG A 62 18.48 4.92 -3.54
CA ARG A 62 19.01 5.86 -4.55
C ARG A 62 18.99 5.33 -5.98
N ARG A 63 18.99 4.01 -6.19
CA ARG A 63 18.98 3.41 -7.54
C ARG A 63 17.62 3.47 -8.24
N ALA A 64 16.52 3.67 -7.51
CA ALA A 64 15.17 3.63 -8.09
C ALA A 64 14.67 5.00 -8.61
N MET A 65 15.30 6.12 -8.22
CA MET A 65 14.70 7.46 -8.34
C MET A 65 15.26 8.37 -9.42
N ASN A 66 16.08 7.86 -10.36
CA ASN A 66 16.47 8.64 -11.55
C ASN A 66 15.45 8.55 -12.71
N TRP A 67 14.34 7.83 -12.50
CA TRP A 67 13.29 7.62 -13.50
C TRP A 67 12.00 8.26 -12.99
N LEU A 68 11.29 9.01 -13.86
CA LEU A 68 9.97 9.54 -13.55
C LEU A 68 9.02 8.38 -13.25
N LEU A 69 8.41 8.41 -12.05
CA LEU A 69 7.33 7.51 -11.67
C LEU A 69 6.01 8.18 -12.02
N ASP A 70 5.29 7.60 -12.98
CA ASP A 70 3.93 8.02 -13.28
C ASP A 70 2.93 7.25 -12.40
N VAL A 71 2.08 7.97 -11.67
CA VAL A 71 1.04 7.39 -10.81
C VAL A 71 -0.27 7.29 -11.59
N PHE A 72 -0.68 6.06 -11.92
CA PHE A 72 -1.88 5.81 -12.72
C PHE A 72 -3.09 5.36 -11.89
N ILE A 73 -2.88 4.79 -10.70
CA ILE A 73 -3.94 4.23 -9.85
C ILE A 73 -3.64 4.56 -8.39
N VAL A 74 -4.67 5.05 -7.67
CA VAL A 74 -4.62 5.29 -6.21
C VAL A 74 -5.77 4.54 -5.56
N GLN A 75 -5.45 3.70 -4.57
CA GLN A 75 -6.43 3.03 -3.73
C GLN A 75 -6.30 3.55 -2.29
N GLN A 76 -7.42 3.98 -1.70
CA GLN A 76 -7.48 4.43 -0.31
C GLN A 76 -8.25 3.41 0.53
N THR A 77 -7.70 3.05 1.68
CA THR A 77 -8.39 2.21 2.67
C THR A 77 -8.96 3.11 3.76
N LYS A 78 -10.27 3.06 3.96
CA LYS A 78 -10.94 3.76 5.06
C LYS A 78 -10.99 2.83 6.28
N LEU A 79 -10.44 3.26 7.41
CA LEU A 79 -10.69 2.61 8.69
C LEU A 79 -12.10 3.03 9.15
N ILE A 80 -12.92 2.05 9.51
CA ILE A 80 -14.31 2.19 9.99
C ILE A 80 -14.27 2.55 11.48
#